data_AF-R6AC82-F1
#
_entry.id   AF-R6AC82-F1
#
_cell.length_a   1.000
_cell.length_b   1.000
_cell.length_c   1.000
_cell.angle_alpha   90.00
_cell.angle_beta   90.00
_cell.angle_gamma   90.00
#
_symmetry.space_group_name_H-M   'P 1'
#
loop_
_entity.id
_entity.type
_entity.pdbx_description
1 polymer ?
#
loop_
_entity_poly.entity_id
_entity_poly.type
_entity_poly.pdbx_seq_one_letter_code
_entity_poly.pdbx_strand_id
1 'polypeptide(L)'
;MLTDETYSLITTEKKDASIDRLVLIALFDYSWWILGSLIGGLLGAAATIELAGFDFVLTSLFAMLLCEQWRGRVNSKPLWVALIGYAVARFISADNALAIAISICALSAILFAFQKHPLPKIARSAGGSSHE
;
A
#
# COMPACT_ATOMS: atom_id res chain seq x y z
N MET A 1 7.46 9.50 6.11
CA MET A 1 6.97 8.14 6.37
C MET A 1 5.47 8.18 6.30
N LEU A 2 4.85 7.35 5.47
CA LEU A 2 3.41 7.34 5.27
C LEU A 2 2.90 5.92 5.56
N THR A 3 2.87 5.57 6.84
CA THR A 3 2.12 4.42 7.34
C THR A 3 0.66 4.86 7.51
N ASP A 4 -0.29 3.92 7.42
CA ASP A 4 -1.70 4.22 7.63
C ASP A 4 -1.95 4.79 9.04
N GLU A 5 -1.21 4.30 10.03
CA GLU A 5 -1.24 4.80 11.41
C GLU A 5 -0.76 6.25 11.51
N THR A 6 0.41 6.58 10.93
CA THR A 6 0.89 7.96 10.89
C THR A 6 -0.09 8.87 10.14
N TYR A 7 -0.70 8.40 9.04
CA TYR A 7 -1.69 9.16 8.29
C TYR A 7 -2.97 9.40 9.11
N SER A 8 -3.49 8.37 9.77
CA SER A 8 -4.66 8.47 10.65
C SER A 8 -4.40 9.46 11.80
N LEU A 9 -3.24 9.35 12.47
CA LEU A 9 -2.86 10.27 13.55
C LEU A 9 -2.73 11.71 13.07
N ILE A 10 -2.04 11.96 11.95
CA ILE A 10 -1.85 13.31 11.41
C ILE A 10 -3.18 13.92 10.94
N THR A 11 -4.10 13.11 10.38
CA THR A 11 -5.40 13.61 9.88
C THR A 11 -6.41 13.86 11.00
N THR A 12 -6.30 13.17 12.13
CA THR A 12 -7.09 13.45 13.34
C THR A 12 -6.61 14.67 14.11
N GLU A 13 -5.38 15.12 13.86
CA GLU A 13 -4.84 16.31 14.51
C GLU A 13 -5.44 17.61 13.99
N LYS A 14 -5.46 18.62 14.87
CA LYS A 14 -6.02 19.93 14.50
C LYS A 14 -5.19 20.55 13.37
N LYS A 15 -5.90 21.22 12.45
CA LYS A 15 -5.33 21.79 11.22
C LYS A 15 -4.28 22.89 11.46
N ASP A 16 -4.19 23.40 12.70
CA ASP A 16 -3.26 24.41 13.20
C ASP A 16 -2.12 23.82 14.05
N ALA A 17 -1.97 22.49 14.09
CA ALA A 17 -0.88 21.86 14.82
C ALA A 17 0.50 22.31 14.30
N SER A 18 1.43 22.58 15.23
CA SER A 18 2.81 22.91 14.88
C SER A 18 3.46 21.78 14.09
N ILE A 19 4.25 22.12 13.07
CA ILE A 19 5.04 21.18 12.27
C ILE A 19 5.92 20.30 13.17
N ASP A 20 6.48 20.88 14.24
CA ASP A 20 7.33 20.16 15.20
C ASP A 20 6.58 18.99 15.85
N ARG A 21 5.29 19.17 16.13
CA ARG A 21 4.46 18.13 16.72
C ARG A 21 4.16 17.01 15.73
N LEU A 22 3.91 17.34 14.46
CA LEU A 22 3.72 16.34 13.40
C LEU A 22 4.99 15.53 13.15
N VAL A 23 6.16 16.18 13.18
CA VAL A 23 7.47 15.52 13.05
C VAL A 23 7.74 14.60 14.24
N LEU A 24 7.43 15.03 15.47
CA LEU A 24 7.56 14.17 16.66
C LEU A 24 6.65 12.94 16.58
N ILE A 25 5.39 13.09 16.17
CA ILE A 25 4.46 11.95 15.99
C ILE A 25 5.03 10.95 14.99
N ALA A 26 5.47 11.42 13.81
CA ALA A 26 6.06 10.56 12.79
C ALA A 26 7.36 9.88 13.27
N LEU A 27 8.17 10.58 14.07
CA LEU A 27 9.40 10.05 14.64
C LEU A 27 9.11 8.97 15.70
N PHE A 28 8.11 9.17 16.54
CA PHE A 28 7.67 8.17 17.53
C PHE A 28 7.09 6.93 16.86
N ASP A 29 6.23 7.08 15.84
CA ASP A 29 5.68 5.95 15.09
C ASP A 29 6.79 5.13 14.43
N TYR A 30 7.77 5.81 13.82
CA TYR A 30 8.91 5.14 13.21
C TYR A 30 9.79 4.41 14.23
N SER A 31 10.09 5.07 15.35
CA SER A 31 10.91 4.48 16.41
C SER A 31 10.21 3.25 17.00
N TRP A 32 8.89 3.32 17.18
CA TRP A 32 8.07 2.20 17.63
C TRP A 32 8.16 1.02 16.64
N TRP A 33 8.06 1.30 15.34
CA TRP A 33 8.21 0.29 14.29
C TRP A 33 9.58 -0.38 14.29
N ILE A 34 10.67 0.39 14.40
CA ILE A 34 12.03 -0.14 14.45
C ILE A 34 12.21 -1.01 15.69
N LEU A 35 11.84 -0.51 16.86
CA LEU A 35 12.01 -1.23 18.12
C LEU A 35 11.17 -2.50 18.15
N GLY A 36 9.90 -2.43 17.73
CA GLY A 36 9.02 -3.59 17.62
C GLY A 36 9.55 -4.64 16.66
N SER A 37 10.08 -4.23 15.50
CA SER A 37 10.66 -5.16 14.52
C SER A 37 11.97 -5.78 15.01
N LEU A 38 12.82 -5.00 15.69
CA LEU A 38 14.06 -5.48 16.26
C LEU A 38 13.80 -6.50 17.37
N ILE A 39 12.90 -6.16 18.31
CA ILE A 39 12.52 -7.05 19.41
C ILE A 39 11.83 -8.29 18.85
N GLY A 40 10.87 -8.14 17.92
CA GLY A 40 10.19 -9.25 17.28
C GLY A 40 11.12 -10.17 16.49
N GLY A 41 12.11 -9.60 15.79
CA GLY A 41 13.13 -10.37 15.06
C GLY A 41 14.08 -11.12 15.99
N LEU A 42 14.52 -10.48 17.07
CA LEU A 42 15.39 -11.11 18.08
C LEU A 42 14.64 -12.21 18.85
N LEU A 43 13.42 -11.94 19.30
CA LEU A 43 12.57 -12.91 19.98
C LEU A 43 12.16 -14.03 19.03
N GLY A 44 11.83 -13.73 17.77
CA GLY A 44 11.50 -14.73 16.76
C GLY A 44 12.69 -15.64 16.40
N ALA A 45 13.91 -15.11 16.38
CA ALA A 45 15.12 -15.91 16.18
C ALA A 45 15.45 -16.80 17.38
N ALA A 46 15.11 -16.35 18.61
CA ALA A 46 15.34 -17.11 19.83
C ALA A 46 14.19 -18.06 20.19
N ALA A 47 12.97 -17.81 19.72
CA ALA A 47 11.78 -18.58 20.02
C ALA A 47 11.64 -19.76 19.04
N THR A 48 11.98 -20.95 19.50
CA THR A 48 11.61 -22.23 18.86
C THR A 48 10.20 -22.67 19.25
N ILE A 49 9.31 -21.72 19.57
CA ILE A 49 7.93 -22.00 19.97
C ILE A 49 7.13 -22.10 18.68
N GLU A 50 6.39 -23.18 18.48
CA GLU A 50 5.38 -23.22 17.42
C GLU A 50 4.35 -22.13 17.73
N LEU A 51 4.28 -21.07 16.91
CA LEU A 51 3.23 -20.05 16.99
C LEU A 51 1.90 -20.65 16.52
N ALA A 52 1.36 -21.57 17.32
CA ALA A 52 0.07 -22.19 17.07
C ALA A 52 -1.01 -21.10 16.97
N GLY A 53 -1.67 -21.02 15.82
CA GLY A 53 -2.70 -20.02 15.53
C GLY A 53 -2.23 -18.82 14.71
N PHE A 54 -0.93 -18.67 14.41
CA PHE A 54 -0.46 -17.59 13.53
C PHE A 54 -1.08 -17.69 12.13
N ASP A 55 -1.17 -18.90 11.57
CA ASP A 55 -1.80 -19.13 10.26
C ASP A 55 -3.28 -18.75 10.25
N PHE A 56 -3.98 -18.93 11.38
CA PHE A 56 -5.36 -18.48 11.54
C PHE A 56 -5.44 -16.96 11.54
N VAL A 57 -4.64 -16.30 12.37
CA VAL A 57 -4.64 -14.81 12.48
C VAL A 57 -4.29 -14.17 11.13
N LEU A 58 -3.26 -14.64 10.45
CA LEU A 58 -2.85 -14.11 9.15
C LEU A 58 -3.93 -14.33 8.08
N THR A 59 -4.55 -15.51 8.05
CA THR A 59 -5.65 -15.82 7.12
C THR A 59 -6.87 -14.96 7.43
N SER A 60 -7.23 -14.78 8.70
CA SER A 60 -8.33 -13.90 9.13
C SER A 60 -8.06 -12.44 8.77
N LEU A 61 -6.82 -11.96 8.89
CA LEU A 61 -6.43 -10.61 8.49
C LEU A 61 -6.69 -10.40 6.99
N PHE A 62 -6.21 -11.31 6.13
CA PHE A 62 -6.45 -11.21 4.70
C PHE A 62 -7.94 -11.32 4.34
N ALA A 63 -8.67 -12.22 5.00
CA ALA A 63 -10.11 -12.35 4.79
C ALA A 63 -10.86 -11.08 5.19
N MET A 64 -10.49 -10.46 6.31
CA MET A 64 -11.10 -9.21 6.77
C MET A 64 -10.78 -8.05 5.81
N LEU A 65 -9.52 -7.92 5.37
CA LEU A 65 -9.14 -6.93 4.37
C LEU A 65 -9.91 -7.12 3.06
N LEU A 66 -10.08 -8.36 2.60
CA LEU A 66 -10.90 -8.67 1.43
C LEU A 66 -12.36 -8.26 1.63
N CYS A 67 -12.94 -8.53 2.80
CA CYS A 67 -14.29 -8.12 3.15
C CYS A 67 -14.45 -6.60 3.15
N GLU A 68 -13.48 -5.86 3.72
CA GLU A 68 -13.50 -4.39 3.70
C GLU A 68 -13.37 -3.84 2.28
N GLN A 69 -12.47 -4.39 1.46
CA GLN A 69 -12.36 -4.02 0.04
C GLN A 69 -13.64 -4.34 -0.74
N TRP A 70 -14.32 -5.44 -0.41
CA TRP A 70 -15.60 -5.79 -1.01
C TRP A 70 -16.72 -4.84 -0.58
N ARG A 71 -16.78 -4.48 0.71
CA ARG A 71 -17.80 -3.57 1.26
C ARG A 71 -17.66 -2.15 0.71
N GLY A 72 -16.43 -1.66 0.54
CA GLY A 72 -16.14 -0.33 -0.02
C GLY A 72 -16.12 -0.25 -1.55
N ARG A 73 -16.47 -1.32 -2.28
CA ARG A 73 -16.23 -1.40 -3.73
C ARG A 73 -17.16 -0.48 -4.54
N VAL A 74 -16.58 0.34 -5.41
CA VAL A 74 -17.30 1.06 -6.48
C VAL A 74 -17.23 0.28 -7.81
N ASN A 75 -16.24 -0.62 -7.97
CA ASN A 75 -16.04 -1.41 -9.19
C ASN A 75 -15.38 -2.76 -8.88
N SER A 76 -15.83 -3.86 -9.48
CA SER A 76 -15.32 -5.22 -9.20
C SER A 76 -14.02 -5.58 -9.93
N LYS A 77 -13.53 -4.71 -10.81
CA LYS A 77 -12.31 -4.93 -11.62
C LYS A 77 -11.06 -5.28 -10.79
N PRO A 78 -10.74 -4.59 -9.68
CA PRO A 78 -9.53 -4.88 -8.89
C PRO A 78 -9.53 -6.31 -8.32
N LEU A 79 -10.70 -6.83 -7.95
CA LEU A 79 -10.85 -8.17 -7.39
C LEU A 79 -10.55 -9.26 -8.44
N TRP A 80 -11.05 -9.07 -9.66
CA TRP A 80 -10.75 -9.99 -10.77
C TRP A 80 -9.27 -9.95 -11.15
N VAL A 81 -8.66 -8.77 -11.16
CA VAL A 81 -7.22 -8.62 -11.40
C VAL A 81 -6.41 -9.33 -10.32
N ALA A 82 -6.80 -9.23 -9.05
CA ALA A 82 -6.14 -9.94 -7.96
C ALA A 82 -6.27 -11.47 -8.08
N LEU A 83 -7.46 -11.96 -8.42
CA LEU A 83 -7.73 -13.40 -8.54
C LEU A 83 -6.98 -14.03 -9.72
N ILE A 84 -7.03 -13.37 -10.89
CA ILE A 84 -6.30 -13.81 -12.09
C ILE A 84 -4.79 -13.63 -11.89
N GLY A 85 -4.37 -12.51 -11.31
CA GLY A 85 -2.97 -12.21 -11.01
C GLY A 85 -2.35 -13.25 -10.07
N TYR A 86 -3.08 -13.68 -9.03
CA TYR A 86 -2.63 -14.76 -8.15
C TYR A 86 -2.57 -16.11 -8.86
N ALA A 87 -3.57 -16.46 -9.68
CA ALA A 87 -3.54 -17.68 -10.46
C ALA A 87 -2.31 -17.74 -11.39
N VAL A 88 -2.04 -16.65 -12.12
CA VAL A 88 -0.85 -16.53 -12.99
C VAL A 88 0.45 -16.58 -12.19
N ALA A 89 0.52 -15.86 -11.07
CA ALA A 89 1.70 -15.86 -10.20
C ALA A 89 2.02 -17.27 -9.67
N ARG A 90 0.99 -18.05 -9.34
CA ARG A 90 1.12 -19.42 -8.84
C ARG A 90 1.72 -20.39 -9.87
N PHE A 91 1.53 -20.14 -11.16
CA PHE A 91 2.16 -20.90 -12.25
C PHE A 91 3.64 -20.55 -12.45
N ILE A 92 4.05 -19.32 -12.13
CA ILE A 92 5.45 -18.87 -12.29
C ILE A 92 6.31 -19.35 -11.13
N SER A 93 5.87 -19.09 -9.89
CA SER A 93 6.58 -19.51 -8.68
C SER A 93 5.58 -19.66 -7.54
N ALA A 94 5.49 -20.88 -6.98
CA ALA A 94 4.60 -21.16 -5.86
C ALA A 94 4.99 -20.38 -4.61
N ASP A 95 6.29 -20.33 -4.31
CA ASP A 95 6.83 -19.76 -3.08
C ASP A 95 6.71 -18.23 -3.06
N ASN A 96 6.80 -17.59 -4.23
CA ASN A 96 6.72 -16.13 -4.37
C ASN A 96 5.39 -15.64 -4.95
N ALA A 97 4.39 -16.53 -5.08
CA ALA A 97 3.13 -16.24 -5.75
C ALA A 97 2.45 -14.99 -5.18
N LEU A 98 2.47 -14.80 -3.86
CA LEU A 98 1.83 -13.68 -3.18
C LEU A 98 2.52 -12.34 -3.49
N ALA A 99 3.86 -12.28 -3.45
CA ALA A 99 4.62 -11.07 -3.76
C ALA A 99 4.48 -10.66 -5.25
N ILE A 100 4.48 -11.65 -6.15
CA ILE A 100 4.28 -11.44 -7.58
C ILE A 100 2.84 -10.94 -7.84
N ALA A 101 1.84 -11.55 -7.21
CA ALA A 101 0.44 -11.14 -7.34
C ALA A 101 0.23 -9.68 -6.88
N ILE A 102 0.78 -9.29 -5.73
CA ILE A 102 0.72 -7.90 -5.24
C ILE A 102 1.35 -6.94 -6.24
N SER A 103 2.49 -7.32 -6.83
CA SER A 103 3.20 -6.51 -7.82
C SER A 103 2.37 -6.33 -9.11
N ILE A 104 1.69 -7.38 -9.59
CA ILE A 104 0.75 -7.32 -10.72
C ILE A 104 -0.44 -6.40 -10.40
N CYS A 105 -1.02 -6.53 -9.20
CA CYS A 105 -2.10 -5.67 -8.73
C CYS A 105 -1.68 -4.19 -8.66
N ALA A 106 -0.48 -3.91 -8.13
CA ALA A 106 0.05 -2.55 -8.05
C ALA A 106 0.27 -1.96 -9.45
N LEU A 107 0.91 -2.71 -10.36
CA LEU A 107 1.18 -2.25 -11.72
C LEU A 107 -0.11 -1.97 -12.50
N SER A 108 -1.08 -2.89 -12.42
CA SER A 108 -2.38 -2.71 -13.07
C SER A 108 -3.14 -1.50 -12.52
N ALA A 109 -3.14 -1.29 -11.19
CA ALA A 109 -3.74 -0.11 -10.58
C ALA A 109 -3.09 1.19 -11.09
N ILE A 110 -1.76 1.22 -11.18
CA ILE A 110 -1.01 2.36 -11.73
C ILE A 110 -1.39 2.62 -13.19
N LEU A 111 -1.42 1.58 -14.04
CA LEU A 111 -1.81 1.70 -15.44
C LEU A 111 -3.24 2.22 -15.60
N PHE A 112 -4.20 1.72 -14.80
CA PHE A 112 -5.57 2.21 -14.80
C PHE A 112 -5.69 3.66 -14.32
N ALA A 113 -4.84 4.10 -13.38
CA ALA A 113 -4.80 5.48 -12.92
C ALA A 113 -4.29 6.44 -14.02
N PHE A 114 -3.23 6.06 -14.74
CA PHE A 114 -2.71 6.83 -15.88
C PHE A 114 -3.73 6.98 -17.02
N GLN A 115 -4.54 5.95 -17.29
CA GLN A 115 -5.58 6.03 -18.32
C GLN A 115 -6.70 7.04 -17.98
N LYS A 116 -7.00 7.26 -16.70
CA LYS A 116 -8.04 8.21 -16.27
C LYS A 116 -7.57 9.67 -16.26
N HIS A 117 -6.26 9.91 -16.15
CA HIS A 117 -5.66 11.24 -16.22
C HIS A 117 -4.67 11.33 -17.39
N PRO A 118 -5.14 11.32 -18.66
CA PRO A 118 -4.25 11.60 -19.78
C PRO A 118 -3.65 12.99 -19.58
N LEU A 119 -2.32 13.06 -19.67
CA LEU A 119 -1.55 14.30 -19.54
C LEU A 119 -2.20 15.40 -20.41
N PRO A 120 -2.33 16.65 -19.90
CA PRO A 120 -2.78 17.75 -20.73
C PRO A 120 -1.83 17.85 -21.93
N LYS A 121 -2.37 17.62 -23.13
CA LYS A 121 -1.61 17.74 -24.38
C LYS A 121 -0.98 19.13 -24.39
N ILE A 122 0.35 19.20 -24.37
CA ILE A 122 1.09 20.46 -24.49
C ILE A 122 0.70 21.06 -25.84
N ALA A 123 -0.17 22.07 -25.82
CA ALA A 123 -0.52 22.84 -26.99
C ALA A 123 0.75 23.55 -27.45
N ARG A 124 1.28 23.14 -28.61
CA ARG A 124 2.32 23.90 -29.31
C ARG A 124 1.71 25.25 -29.65
N SER A 125 1.98 26.25 -28.82
CA SER A 125 1.85 27.66 -29.15
C SER A 125 2.80 27.93 -30.32
N ALA A 126 2.28 27.84 -31.54
CA ALA A 126 2.88 28.47 -32.70
C ALA A 126 2.75 29.99 -32.49
N GLY A 127 3.76 30.57 -31.85
CA GLY A 127 3.91 32.01 -31.71
C GLY A 127 5.23 32.43 -32.33
N GLY A 128 5.15 33.30 -33.34
CA GLY A 128 6.27 34.17 -33.70
C GLY A 128 6.67 34.17 -35.17
N SER A 129 5.91 34.86 -36.01
CA SER A 129 6.48 35.76 -37.02
C SER A 129 5.40 36.64 -37.65
N SER A 130 5.28 37.86 -37.17
CA SER A 130 4.92 39.03 -38.00
C SER A 130 5.43 40.26 -37.27
N HIS A 131 6.64 40.65 -37.65
CA HIS A 131 7.14 42.00 -37.50
C HIS A 131 6.42 42.85 -38.54
N GLU A 132 5.63 43.82 -38.09
CA GLU A 132 5.38 45.09 -38.79
C GLU A 132 5.56 46.21 -37.77
#